data_AF-F4FZ10-F1
#
_entry.id   AF-F4FZ10-F1
#
_cell.length_a   1.000
_cell.length_b   1.000
_cell.length_c   1.000
_cell.angle_alpha   90.00
_cell.angle_beta   90.00
_cell.angle_gamma   90.00
#
_symmetry.space_group_name_H-M   'P 1'
#
loop_
_entity.id
_entity.type
_entity.pdbx_description
1 polymer ?
#
loop_
_entity_poly.entity_id
_entity_poly.type
_entity_poly.pdbx_seq_one_letter_code
_entity_poly.pdbx_strand_id
1 'polypeptide(L)'
;MNNSALASEYLLRATRTLKESTEAFNDGDLYFTVVRCKETLDNIASTLLSLYAVIPESGSSVDVLGYLIESRELDRTTKAVISEIQDLWREIFPLTLLHESPTKAPSVPARQGEVDLLLKRVTSVFDKVREIFDGFHN
;
A
#
# COMPACT_ATOMS: atom_id res chain seq x y z
N MET A 1 -14.40 -13.69 -14.69
CA MET A 1 -14.44 -12.64 -13.65
C MET A 1 -13.96 -11.34 -14.29
N ASN A 2 -14.57 -10.19 -14.00
CA ASN A 2 -14.10 -8.92 -14.56
C ASN A 2 -12.94 -8.40 -13.69
N ASN A 3 -11.71 -8.80 -14.04
CA ASN A 3 -10.48 -8.48 -13.31
C ASN A 3 -10.23 -6.97 -13.22
N SER A 4 -10.60 -6.24 -14.27
CA SER A 4 -10.55 -4.77 -14.32
C SER A 4 -11.49 -4.13 -13.30
N ALA A 5 -12.73 -4.63 -13.20
CA ALA A 5 -13.68 -4.16 -12.18
C ALA A 5 -13.17 -4.42 -10.76
N LEU A 6 -12.62 -5.61 -10.50
CA LEU A 6 -12.04 -5.92 -9.19
C LEU A 6 -10.83 -5.04 -8.85
N ALA A 7 -9.93 -4.83 -9.81
CA ALA A 7 -8.80 -3.92 -9.65
C ALA A 7 -9.27 -2.49 -9.34
N SER A 8 -10.34 -2.03 -9.99
CA SER A 8 -10.94 -0.71 -9.73
C SER A 8 -11.49 -0.59 -8.31
N GLU A 9 -12.12 -1.64 -7.78
CA GLU A 9 -12.59 -1.67 -6.39
C GLU A 9 -11.44 -1.53 -5.39
N TYR A 10 -10.34 -2.25 -5.60
CA TYR A 10 -9.15 -2.12 -4.75
C TYR A 10 -8.50 -0.74 -4.85
N LEU A 11 -8.43 -0.16 -6.06
CA LEU A 11 -7.91 1.19 -6.25
C LEU A 11 -8.78 2.25 -5.55
N LEU A 12 -10.11 2.08 -5.57
CA LEU A 12 -11.03 2.95 -4.82
C LEU A 12 -10.81 2.82 -3.30
N ARG A 13 -10.56 1.61 -2.80
CA ARG A 13 -10.22 1.39 -1.39
C ARG A 13 -8.90 2.06 -1.03
N ALA A 14 -7.86 1.90 -1.85
CA ALA A 14 -6.57 2.56 -1.67
C ALA A 14 -6.70 4.09 -1.64
N THR A 15 -7.53 4.65 -2.53
CA THR A 15 -7.81 6.10 -2.56
C THR A 15 -8.39 6.58 -1.23
N ARG A 16 -9.35 5.83 -0.68
CA ARG A 16 -9.99 6.15 0.60
C ARG A 16 -9.01 6.01 1.77
N THR A 17 -8.25 4.93 1.86
CA THR A 17 -7.28 4.73 2.95
C THR A 17 -6.16 5.76 2.90
N LEU A 18 -5.71 6.17 1.71
CA LEU A 18 -4.71 7.23 1.56
C LEU A 18 -5.25 8.58 2.07
N LYS A 19 -6.50 8.91 1.72
CA LYS A 19 -7.17 10.09 2.25
C LYS A 19 -7.25 10.05 3.78
N GLU A 20 -7.72 8.94 4.34
CA GLU A 20 -7.82 8.75 5.80
C GLU A 20 -6.45 8.86 6.49
N SER A 21 -5.37 8.33 5.90
CA SER A 21 -4.01 8.49 6.46
C SER A 21 -3.54 9.95 6.48
N THR A 22 -3.93 10.73 5.47
CA THR A 22 -3.56 12.15 5.34
C THR A 22 -4.32 12.99 6.38
N GLU A 23 -5.61 12.74 6.55
CA GLU A 23 -6.44 13.39 7.57
C GLU A 23 -5.88 13.09 8.97
N ALA A 24 -5.61 11.82 9.27
CA ALA A 24 -5.00 11.40 10.54
C ALA A 24 -3.67 12.11 10.84
N PHE A 25 -2.83 12.26 9.81
CA PHE A 25 -1.53 12.89 9.96
C PHE A 25 -1.67 14.38 10.31
N ASN A 26 -2.61 15.06 9.64
CA ASN A 26 -2.91 16.47 9.91
C ASN A 26 -3.47 16.69 11.31
N ASP A 27 -4.21 15.72 11.84
CA ASP A 27 -4.72 15.72 13.22
C ASP A 27 -3.66 15.33 14.27
N GLY A 28 -2.46 14.92 13.83
CA GLY A 28 -1.37 14.48 14.70
C GLY A 28 -1.48 13.02 15.16
N ASP A 29 -2.41 12.24 14.61
CA ASP A 29 -2.57 10.81 14.92
C ASP A 29 -1.62 9.97 14.06
N LEU A 30 -0.38 9.85 14.53
CA LEU A 30 0.67 9.08 13.86
C LEU A 30 0.34 7.58 13.77
N TYR A 31 -0.36 7.04 14.76
CA TYR A 31 -0.71 5.62 14.77
C TYR A 31 -1.69 5.31 13.64
N PHE A 32 -2.77 6.08 13.56
CA PHE A 32 -3.78 5.86 12.53
C PHE A 32 -3.25 6.20 11.13
N THR A 33 -2.36 7.20 11.00
CA THR A 33 -1.63 7.44 9.74
C THR A 33 -0.89 6.18 9.27
N VAL A 34 -0.06 5.57 10.13
CA VAL A 34 0.75 4.41 9.75
C VAL A 34 -0.13 3.20 9.42
N VAL A 35 -1.19 2.96 10.19
CA VAL A 35 -2.16 1.88 9.91
C VAL A 35 -2.83 2.08 8.56
N ARG A 36 -3.25 3.30 8.23
CA ARG A 36 -3.90 3.59 6.94
C ARG A 36 -2.93 3.61 5.76
N CYS A 37 -1.67 4.01 5.98
CA CYS A 37 -0.61 3.83 4.99
C CYS A 37 -0.39 2.34 4.67
N LYS A 38 -0.34 1.48 5.69
CA LYS A 38 -0.25 0.02 5.50
C LYS A 38 -1.41 -0.51 4.67
N GLU A 39 -2.65 -0.17 5.03
CA GLU A 39 -3.83 -0.60 4.28
C GLU A 39 -3.84 -0.08 2.85
N THR A 40 -3.31 1.13 2.62
CA THR A 40 -3.14 1.67 1.26
C THR A 40 -2.20 0.80 0.43
N LEU A 41 -1.05 0.41 0.98
CA LEU A 41 -0.09 -0.49 0.31
C LEU A 41 -0.72 -1.85 -0.04
N ASP A 42 -1.50 -2.44 0.87
CA ASP A 42 -2.16 -3.72 0.63
C ASP A 42 -3.25 -3.62 -0.45
N ASN A 43 -4.00 -2.52 -0.48
CA ASN A 43 -4.99 -2.25 -1.52
C ASN A 43 -4.34 -2.02 -2.89
N ILE A 44 -3.28 -1.22 -3.00
CA ILE A 44 -2.60 -1.02 -4.30
C ILE A 44 -1.89 -2.29 -4.78
N ALA A 45 -1.38 -3.12 -3.87
CA ALA A 45 -0.86 -4.44 -4.22
C ALA A 45 -1.98 -5.35 -4.77
N SER A 46 -3.14 -5.34 -4.12
CA SER A 46 -4.33 -6.08 -4.59
C SER A 46 -4.82 -5.60 -5.96
N THR A 47 -4.72 -4.29 -6.24
CA THR A 47 -4.98 -3.72 -7.57
C THR A 47 -4.06 -4.35 -8.62
N LEU A 48 -2.74 -4.34 -8.39
CA LEU A 48 -1.77 -4.92 -9.32
C LEU A 48 -2.01 -6.41 -9.53
N LEU A 49 -2.17 -7.19 -8.46
CA LEU A 49 -2.48 -8.63 -8.57
C LEU A 49 -3.75 -8.89 -9.40
N SER A 50 -4.80 -8.11 -9.14
CA SER A 50 -6.08 -8.24 -9.86
C SER A 50 -5.95 -7.95 -11.35
N LEU A 51 -5.17 -6.94 -11.76
CA LEU A 51 -4.90 -6.66 -13.18
C LEU A 51 -4.31 -7.87 -13.90
N TYR A 52 -3.49 -8.67 -13.22
CA TYR A 52 -2.86 -9.89 -13.75
C TYR A 52 -3.62 -11.18 -13.40
N ALA A 53 -4.89 -11.07 -13.00
CA ALA A 53 -5.76 -12.21 -12.64
C ALA A 53 -5.24 -13.08 -11.50
N VAL A 54 -4.51 -12.48 -10.55
CA VAL A 54 -4.01 -13.16 -9.34
C VAL A 54 -4.82 -12.68 -8.15
N ILE A 55 -5.34 -13.63 -7.37
CA ILE A 55 -6.13 -13.35 -6.16
C ILE A 55 -5.52 -14.16 -5.03
N PRO A 56 -4.93 -13.51 -4.01
CA PRO A 56 -4.39 -14.24 -2.88
C PRO A 56 -5.52 -14.80 -2.02
N GLU A 57 -5.44 -16.10 -1.69
CA GLU A 57 -6.40 -16.76 -0.79
C GLU A 57 -6.13 -16.42 0.69
N SER A 58 -4.89 -16.10 1.03
CA SER A 58 -4.45 -15.72 2.38
C SER A 58 -3.13 -14.93 2.32
N GLY A 59 -2.79 -14.27 3.43
CA GLY A 59 -1.60 -13.43 3.54
C GLY A 59 -1.80 -11.99 3.03
N SER A 60 -0.75 -11.17 3.11
CA SER A 60 -0.79 -9.82 2.53
C SER A 60 -0.60 -9.90 1.02
N SER A 61 -1.37 -9.09 0.29
CA SER A 61 -1.21 -8.92 -1.15
C SER A 61 0.19 -8.40 -1.50
N VAL A 62 0.84 -7.64 -0.61
CA VAL A 62 2.18 -7.10 -0.84
C VAL A 62 3.23 -8.22 -0.94
N ASP A 63 3.14 -9.23 -0.09
CA ASP A 63 4.06 -10.36 -0.09
C ASP A 63 3.92 -11.18 -1.39
N VAL A 64 2.69 -11.30 -1.89
CA VAL A 64 2.35 -12.06 -3.09
C VAL A 64 2.79 -11.36 -4.37
N LEU A 65 3.04 -10.05 -4.37
CA LEU A 65 3.52 -9.32 -5.56
C LEU A 65 4.81 -9.90 -6.15
N GLY A 66 5.66 -10.53 -5.32
CA GLY A 66 6.88 -11.21 -5.80
C GLY A 66 6.58 -12.28 -6.85
N TYR A 67 5.44 -12.96 -6.72
CA TYR A 67 4.98 -13.95 -7.70
C TYR A 67 4.78 -13.34 -9.09
N LEU A 68 4.29 -12.10 -9.21
CA LEU A 68 4.13 -11.46 -10.51
C LEU A 68 5.47 -11.22 -11.21
N ILE A 69 6.51 -10.84 -10.44
CA ILE A 69 7.85 -10.62 -10.98
C ILE A 69 8.41 -11.90 -11.59
N GLU A 70 8.17 -13.04 -10.95
CA GLU A 70 8.69 -14.35 -11.36
C GLU A 70 7.85 -15.01 -12.46
N SER A 71 6.53 -14.82 -12.43
CA SER A 71 5.57 -15.58 -13.26
C SER A 71 5.05 -14.81 -14.50
N ARG A 72 5.28 -13.50 -14.60
CA ARG A 72 4.76 -12.65 -15.67
C ARG A 72 5.85 -11.84 -16.36
N GLU A 73 5.64 -11.54 -17.64
CA GLU A 73 6.45 -10.56 -18.38
C GLU A 73 5.99 -9.14 -18.04
N LEU A 74 6.57 -8.58 -16.98
CA LEU A 74 6.33 -7.20 -16.57
C LEU A 74 7.40 -6.27 -17.15
N ASP A 75 7.00 -5.06 -17.52
CA ASP A 75 7.94 -4.00 -17.89
C ASP A 75 8.77 -3.55 -16.68
N ARG A 76 9.85 -2.82 -16.95
CA ARG A 76 10.81 -2.37 -15.92
C ARG A 76 10.18 -1.43 -14.89
N THR A 77 9.23 -0.59 -15.31
CA THR A 77 8.55 0.37 -14.45
C THR A 77 7.65 -0.37 -13.46
N THR A 78 6.83 -1.30 -13.94
CA THR A 78 5.95 -2.13 -13.09
C THR A 78 6.75 -2.93 -12.07
N LYS A 79 7.88 -3.54 -12.47
CA LYS A 79 8.78 -4.25 -11.53
C LYS A 79 9.35 -3.32 -10.46
N ALA A 80 9.77 -2.10 -10.84
CA ALA A 80 10.31 -1.13 -9.90
C ALA A 80 9.24 -0.66 -8.88
N VAL A 81 8.00 -0.44 -9.33
CA VAL A 81 6.88 -0.09 -8.47
C VAL A 81 6.59 -1.22 -7.47
N ILE A 82 6.57 -2.48 -7.91
CA ILE A 82 6.40 -3.62 -7.01
C ILE A 82 7.47 -3.63 -5.92
N SER A 83 8.75 -3.47 -6.30
CA SER A 83 9.84 -3.43 -5.32
C SER A 83 9.66 -2.29 -4.32
N GLU A 84 9.26 -1.10 -4.78
CA GLU A 84 9.04 0.07 -3.92
C GLU A 84 7.88 -0.15 -2.93
N ILE A 85 6.79 -0.79 -3.36
CA ILE A 85 5.67 -1.19 -2.47
C ILE A 85 6.18 -2.14 -1.39
N GLN A 86 6.95 -3.17 -1.77
CA GLN A 86 7.47 -4.16 -0.83
C GLN A 86 8.50 -3.56 0.14
N ASP A 87 9.34 -2.63 -0.32
CA ASP A 87 10.29 -1.91 0.51
C ASP A 87 9.55 -1.05 1.56
N LEU A 88 8.55 -0.27 1.12
CA LEU A 88 7.72 0.53 2.03
C LEU A 88 6.94 -0.33 3.03
N TRP A 89 6.44 -1.49 2.60
CA TRP A 89 5.77 -2.43 3.49
C TRP A 89 6.70 -2.95 4.58
N ARG A 90 7.95 -3.28 4.24
CA ARG A 90 8.96 -3.71 5.21
C ARG A 90 9.31 -2.63 6.23
N GLU A 91 9.17 -1.36 5.88
CA GLU A 91 9.33 -0.23 6.81
C GLU A 91 8.08 -0.01 7.67
N ILE A 92 6.88 -0.05 7.10
CA ILE A 92 5.61 0.29 7.77
C ILE A 92 5.07 -0.85 8.63
N PHE A 93 5.12 -2.09 8.15
CA PHE A 93 4.50 -3.23 8.81
C PHE A 93 4.98 -3.41 10.26
N PRO A 94 6.29 -3.36 10.57
CA PRO A 94 6.77 -3.48 11.95
C PRO A 94 6.25 -2.37 12.87
N LEU A 95 6.08 -1.14 12.36
CA LEU A 95 5.55 -0.02 13.15
C LEU A 95 4.12 -0.28 13.62
N THR A 96 3.33 -1.05 12.87
CA THR A 96 1.96 -1.43 13.26
C THR A 96 1.89 -2.56 14.29
N LEU A 97 2.99 -3.29 14.51
CA LEU A 97 3.06 -4.41 15.45
C LEU A 97 3.64 -4.00 16.81
N LEU A 98 4.38 -2.90 16.84
CA LEU A 98 5.09 -2.43 18.03
C LEU A 98 4.30 -1.30 18.69
N HIS A 99 3.93 -1.51 19.95
CA HIS A 99 3.39 -0.45 20.79
C HIS A 99 4.52 0.16 21.63
N GLU A 100 4.64 1.49 21.67
CA GLU A 100 5.62 2.12 22.56
C GLU A 100 5.30 1.87 24.04
N SER A 101 4.02 1.66 24.36
CA SER A 101 3.57 1.35 25.71
C SER A 101 2.33 0.45 25.68
N PRO A 102 2.38 -0.79 26.18
CA PRO A 102 1.24 -1.72 26.18
C PRO A 102 0.08 -1.28 27.09
N THR A 103 0.27 -0.24 27.92
CA THR A 103 -0.70 0.26 28.90
C THR A 103 -1.30 1.63 28.55
N LYS A 104 -0.99 2.19 27.37
CA LYS A 104 -1.48 3.50 26.92
C LYS A 104 -2.29 3.38 25.63
N ALA A 105 -2.89 4.50 25.20
CA ALA A 105 -3.55 4.62 23.90
C ALA A 105 -2.62 4.10 22.76
N PRO A 106 -3.19 3.56 21.67
CA PRO A 106 -2.39 3.03 20.56
C PRO A 106 -1.38 4.08 20.07
N SER A 107 -0.10 3.70 20.04
CA SER A 107 0.98 4.53 19.53
C SER A 107 1.92 3.71 18.66
N VAL A 108 2.71 4.40 17.84
CA VAL A 108 3.76 3.84 17.00
C VAL A 108 5.11 4.36 17.45
N PRO A 109 6.19 3.56 17.37
CA PRO A 109 7.54 4.00 17.68
C PRO A 109 8.15 4.80 16.51
N ALA A 110 7.47 5.86 16.08
CA ALA A 110 7.87 6.71 14.97
C ALA A 110 7.55 8.18 15.26
N ARG A 111 8.44 9.08 14.84
CA ARG A 111 8.28 10.52 15.01
C ARG A 111 7.54 11.13 13.83
N GLN A 112 6.97 12.31 14.06
CA GLN A 112 6.18 13.01 13.04
C GLN A 112 6.92 13.21 11.70
N GLY A 113 8.21 13.56 11.72
CA GLY A 113 9.00 13.72 10.49
C GLY A 113 9.26 12.41 9.75
N GLU A 114 9.35 11.28 10.46
CA GLU A 114 9.49 9.95 9.86
C GLU A 114 8.18 9.52 9.20
N VAL A 115 7.05 9.77 9.88
CA VAL A 115 5.72 9.46 9.36
C VAL A 115 5.34 10.34 8.16
N ASP A 116 5.72 11.63 8.15
CA ASP A 116 5.54 12.52 7.00
C ASP A 116 6.26 11.98 5.75
N LEU A 117 7.51 11.55 5.92
CA LEU A 117 8.29 10.97 4.83
C LEU A 117 7.66 9.67 4.32
N LEU A 118 7.18 8.81 5.22
CA LEU A 118 6.47 7.59 4.85
C LEU A 118 5.19 7.90 4.06
N LEU A 119 4.35 8.81 4.56
CA LEU A 119 3.12 9.21 3.89
C LEU A 119 3.40 9.74 2.48
N LYS A 120 4.38 10.62 2.31
CA LYS A 120 4.78 11.14 0.99
C LYS A 120 5.23 10.04 0.02
N ARG A 121 5.99 9.07 0.50
CA ARG A 121 6.43 7.93 -0.34
C ARG A 121 5.26 7.01 -0.69
N VAL A 122 4.33 6.76 0.23
CA VAL A 122 3.10 6.00 -0.03
C VAL A 122 2.21 6.72 -1.06
N THR A 123 2.05 8.04 -0.96
CA THR A 123 1.35 8.85 -1.98
C THR A 123 2.02 8.72 -3.34
N SER A 124 3.35 8.84 -3.40
CA SER A 124 4.08 8.72 -4.67
C SER A 124 3.92 7.35 -5.31
N VAL A 125 3.96 6.26 -4.55
CA VAL A 125 3.78 4.91 -5.12
C VAL A 125 2.33 4.64 -5.51
N PHE A 126 1.36 5.21 -4.78
CA PHE A 126 -0.06 5.18 -5.17
C PHE A 126 -0.27 5.81 -6.55
N ASP A 127 0.31 6.99 -6.81
CA ASP A 127 0.18 7.67 -8.11
C ASP A 127 0.77 6.81 -9.24
N LYS A 128 1.92 6.17 -9.02
CA LYS A 128 2.53 5.24 -9.99
C LYS A 128 1.64 4.02 -10.28
N VAL A 129 1.00 3.45 -9.26
CA VAL A 129 0.07 2.32 -9.46
C VAL A 129 -1.17 2.76 -10.23
N ARG A 130 -1.65 3.98 -10.01
CA ARG A 130 -2.75 4.55 -10.78
C ARG A 130 -2.39 4.70 -12.26
N GLU A 131 -1.17 5.17 -12.58
CA GLU A 131 -0.69 5.23 -13.96
C GLU A 131 -0.64 3.84 -14.62
N ILE A 132 -0.18 2.82 -13.90
CA ILE A 132 -0.21 1.43 -14.39
C ILE A 132 -1.63 0.97 -14.64
N PHE A 133 -2.54 1.22 -13.69
CA PHE A 133 -3.96 0.88 -13.84
C PHE A 133 -4.56 1.55 -15.07
N ASP A 134 -4.37 2.85 -15.25
CA ASP A 134 -4.89 3.59 -16.40
C ASP A 134 -4.33 3.03 -17.71
N GLY A 135 -3.04 2.63 -17.74
CA GLY A 135 -2.41 1.96 -18.87
C GLY A 135 -3.05 0.64 -19.30
N PHE A 136 -3.72 -0.08 -18.40
CA PHE A 136 -4.46 -1.32 -18.71
C PHE A 136 -5.83 -1.08 -19.36
N HIS A 137 -6.35 0.16 -19.32
CA HIS A 137 -7.70 0.51 -19.77
C HIS A 137 -7.71 1.46 -20.98
N ASN A 138 -6.53 1.79 -21.51
CA ASN A 138 -6.33 2.49 -22.76
C ASN A 138 -6.20 1.51 -23.93
#